data_AF-A0A4Z1HZA3-F1
#
_entry.id   AF-A0A4Z1HZA3-F1
#
_cell.length_a   1.000
_cell.length_b   1.000
_cell.length_c   1.000
_cell.angle_alpha   90.00
_cell.angle_beta   90.00
_cell.angle_gamma   90.00
#
_symmetry.space_group_name_H-M   'P 1'
#
loop_
_entity.id
_entity.type
_entity.pdbx_description
1 polymer ?
#
loop_
_entity_poly.entity_id
_entity_poly.type
_entity_poly.pdbx_seq_one_letter_code
_entity_poly.pdbx_strand_id
1 'polypeptide(L)'
;MAIPPTTPSSPSPKFAKVDLIPWNPDSLSHVERLFNQRVVCTWNSEYVESWREKQRQGAITLQWIVVPITTVSRDDLHKHHTTQFPLESEPLIDSATTFNALPRTPPSPPHSFLPIGHIALEVQPSSSTYKISGLYISGAMRSLGLGRATMDTIEALASSPPISARKLLLEVIANEYPGKEERNVALKIEKQPVERQDWYARRGYRIVGMKDEEGRVWTARCLFMERVVG
;
A
#
# COMPACT_ATOMS: atom_id res chain seq x y z
N MET A 1 1.11 -46.79 -19.50
CA MET A 1 1.94 -45.61 -19.19
C MET A 1 1.03 -44.40 -19.10
N ALA A 2 0.82 -43.88 -17.89
CA ALA A 2 0.01 -42.67 -17.68
C ALA A 2 0.94 -41.46 -17.60
N ILE A 3 0.65 -40.44 -18.41
CA ILE A 3 1.33 -39.14 -18.39
C ILE A 3 0.85 -38.40 -17.14
N PRO A 4 1.73 -37.84 -16.29
CA PRO A 4 1.30 -37.09 -15.12
C PRO A 4 0.70 -35.73 -15.54
N PRO A 5 -0.27 -35.19 -14.81
CA PRO A 5 -0.84 -33.89 -15.12
C PRO A 5 0.19 -32.79 -14.84
N THR A 6 0.58 -32.06 -15.89
CA THR A 6 1.40 -30.86 -15.80
C THR A 6 0.58 -29.78 -15.09
N THR A 7 0.88 -29.54 -13.81
CA THR A 7 0.37 -28.39 -13.08
C THR A 7 0.81 -27.12 -13.82
N PRO A 8 -0.10 -26.19 -14.19
CA PRO A 8 0.33 -24.92 -14.77
C PRO A 8 1.16 -24.18 -13.72
N SER A 9 2.46 -24.04 -13.98
CA SER A 9 3.35 -23.23 -13.16
C SER A 9 2.81 -21.81 -13.13
N SER A 10 2.45 -21.33 -11.94
CA SER A 10 2.12 -19.91 -11.77
C SER A 10 3.27 -19.07 -12.31
N PRO A 11 3.02 -18.08 -13.18
CA PRO A 11 4.09 -17.25 -13.72
C PRO A 11 4.86 -16.61 -12.57
N SER A 12 6.19 -16.69 -12.63
CA SER A 12 7.08 -16.06 -11.67
C SER A 12 6.69 -14.58 -11.52
N PRO A 13 6.66 -14.03 -10.29
CA PRO A 13 6.27 -12.64 -10.09
C PRO A 13 7.19 -11.73 -10.90
N LYS A 14 6.61 -10.87 -11.75
CA LYS A 14 7.38 -9.93 -12.59
C LYS A 14 8.22 -8.95 -11.77
N PHE A 15 7.86 -8.73 -10.50
CA PHE A 15 8.60 -7.89 -9.56
C PHE A 15 8.95 -8.68 -8.30
N ALA A 16 10.24 -8.75 -7.99
CA ALA A 16 10.73 -9.33 -6.75
C ALA A 16 10.68 -8.34 -5.57
N LYS A 17 10.78 -7.02 -5.84
CA LYS A 17 10.76 -5.94 -4.84
C LYS A 17 10.24 -4.63 -5.44
N VAL A 18 9.90 -3.70 -4.57
CA VAL A 18 9.68 -2.28 -4.89
C VAL A 18 10.62 -1.42 -4.04
N ASP A 19 10.83 -0.17 -4.43
CA ASP A 19 11.47 0.80 -3.55
C ASP A 19 10.40 1.53 -2.73
N LEU A 20 10.64 1.67 -1.43
CA LEU A 20 9.81 2.46 -0.52
C LEU A 20 10.56 3.73 -0.14
N ILE A 21 10.01 4.88 -0.51
CA ILE A 21 10.61 6.19 -0.23
C ILE A 21 9.71 6.95 0.74
N PRO A 22 10.22 7.48 1.87
CA PRO A 22 9.37 8.16 2.84
C PRO A 22 8.65 9.37 2.23
N TRP A 23 7.38 9.52 2.60
CA TRP A 23 6.59 10.69 2.27
C TRP A 23 7.05 11.89 3.09
N ASN A 24 7.28 13.04 2.44
CA ASN A 24 7.65 14.28 3.10
C ASN A 24 6.40 15.14 3.38
N PRO A 25 5.98 15.30 4.66
CA PRO A 25 4.79 16.09 5.01
C PRO A 25 4.98 17.60 4.80
N ASP A 26 6.20 18.07 4.61
CA ASP A 26 6.52 19.49 4.45
C ASP A 26 6.79 19.88 2.99
N SER A 27 6.83 18.90 2.08
CA SER A 27 6.94 19.14 0.64
C SER A 27 5.55 19.25 0.02
N LEU A 28 5.24 20.41 -0.56
CA LEU A 28 3.95 20.64 -1.24
C LEU A 28 3.71 19.64 -2.37
N SER A 29 4.73 19.30 -3.16
CA SER A 29 4.58 18.33 -4.25
C SER A 29 4.28 16.91 -3.76
N HIS A 30 4.84 16.51 -2.60
CA HIS A 30 4.50 15.23 -1.97
C HIS A 30 3.06 15.24 -1.44
N VAL A 31 2.62 16.33 -0.82
CA VAL A 31 1.25 16.46 -0.29
C VAL A 31 0.23 16.45 -1.42
N GLU A 32 0.46 17.23 -2.47
CA GLU A 32 -0.40 17.28 -3.66
C GLU A 32 -0.45 15.93 -4.38
N ARG A 33 0.69 15.25 -4.54
CA ARG A 33 0.69 13.90 -5.13
C ARG A 33 -0.14 12.92 -4.33
N LEU A 34 -0.06 12.98 -2.99
CA LEU A 34 -0.80 12.05 -2.14
C LEU A 34 -2.30 12.32 -2.24
N PHE A 35 -2.69 13.60 -2.25
CA PHE A 35 -4.06 14.01 -2.50
C PHE A 35 -4.58 13.49 -3.83
N ASN A 36 -3.85 13.68 -4.94
CA ASN A 36 -4.25 13.19 -6.26
C ASN A 36 -4.46 11.67 -6.27
N GLN A 37 -3.53 10.90 -5.67
CA GLN A 37 -3.69 9.45 -5.57
C GLN A 37 -4.87 9.04 -4.69
N ARG A 38 -5.18 9.79 -3.62
CA ARG A 38 -6.33 9.52 -2.75
C ARG A 38 -7.67 9.82 -3.41
N VAL A 39 -7.74 10.88 -4.21
CA VAL A 39 -8.90 11.20 -5.04
C VAL A 39 -9.15 10.06 -6.03
N VAL A 40 -8.11 9.62 -6.74
CA VAL A 40 -8.21 8.49 -7.68
C VAL A 40 -8.59 7.18 -6.98
N CYS A 41 -8.06 6.92 -5.78
CA CYS A 41 -8.43 5.74 -5.02
C CYS A 41 -9.80 5.84 -4.33
N THR A 42 -10.50 6.98 -4.45
CA THR A 42 -11.84 7.26 -3.92
C THR A 42 -11.96 7.15 -2.40
N TRP A 43 -10.86 7.36 -1.68
CA TRP A 43 -10.81 7.17 -0.22
C TRP A 43 -10.01 8.29 0.47
N ASN A 44 -10.64 8.95 1.43
CA ASN A 44 -10.00 9.72 2.49
C ASN A 44 -9.04 10.83 2.01
N SER A 45 -9.28 11.42 0.84
CA SER A 45 -8.47 12.54 0.32
C SER A 45 -8.52 13.77 1.22
N GLU A 46 -9.63 13.99 1.90
CA GLU A 46 -9.89 15.06 2.85
C GLU A 46 -9.00 14.97 4.11
N TYR A 47 -8.44 13.80 4.41
CA TYR A 47 -7.60 13.58 5.59
C TYR A 47 -6.10 13.81 5.33
N VAL A 48 -5.68 14.05 4.08
CA VAL A 48 -4.25 14.21 3.73
C VAL A 48 -3.57 15.29 4.57
N GLU A 49 -4.25 16.42 4.82
CA GLU A 49 -3.71 17.49 5.65
C GLU A 49 -3.50 17.02 7.10
N SER A 50 -4.46 16.29 7.67
CA SER A 50 -4.35 15.73 9.03
C SER A 50 -3.22 14.69 9.16
N TRP A 51 -2.89 13.99 8.06
CA TRP A 51 -1.82 13.00 8.05
C TRP A 51 -0.42 13.61 8.07
N ARG A 52 -0.27 14.88 7.66
CA ARG A 52 1.01 15.60 7.80
C ARG A 52 1.47 15.60 9.24
N GLU A 53 0.55 15.93 10.15
CA GLU A 53 0.87 16.00 11.56
C GLU A 53 1.09 14.60 12.16
N LYS A 54 0.27 13.61 11.80
CA LYS A 54 0.50 12.22 12.19
C LYS A 54 1.87 11.71 11.73
N GLN A 55 2.33 12.11 10.53
CA GLN A 55 3.63 11.72 9.99
C GLN A 55 4.77 12.32 10.80
N ARG A 56 4.68 13.61 11.15
CA ARG A 56 5.67 14.29 12.00
C ARG A 56 5.77 13.65 13.39
N GLN A 57 4.63 13.25 13.94
CA GLN A 57 4.55 12.57 15.24
C GLN A 57 4.95 11.09 15.19
N GLY A 58 5.13 10.51 14.00
CA GLY A 58 5.43 9.08 13.84
C GLY A 58 4.24 8.18 14.14
N ALA A 59 3.03 8.74 14.26
CA ALA A 59 1.79 7.98 14.41
C ALA A 59 1.42 7.27 13.11
N ILE A 60 1.82 7.84 11.96
CA ILE A 60 1.78 7.19 10.64
C ILE A 60 3.16 7.31 9.99
N THR A 61 3.56 6.28 9.26
CA THR A 61 4.76 6.24 8.43
C THR A 61 4.34 5.96 6.99
N LEU A 62 3.93 7.01 6.29
CA LEU A 62 3.60 7.00 4.86
C LEU A 62 4.86 6.89 4.01
N GLN A 63 4.77 6.07 2.97
CA GLN A 63 5.83 5.84 2.00
C GLN A 63 5.26 5.73 0.59
N TRP A 64 6.01 6.28 -0.36
CA TRP A 64 5.79 6.10 -1.78
C TRP A 64 6.23 4.71 -2.23
N ILE A 65 5.47 4.14 -3.16
CA ILE A 65 5.83 2.90 -3.84
C ILE A 65 6.41 3.28 -5.20
N VAL A 66 7.63 2.84 -5.47
CA VAL A 66 8.38 3.18 -6.68
C VAL A 66 8.87 1.91 -7.37
N VAL A 67 8.79 1.90 -8.71
CA VAL A 67 9.39 0.84 -9.51
C VAL A 67 10.91 0.93 -9.41
N PRO A 68 11.62 -0.14 -9.01
CA PRO A 68 13.06 -0.09 -8.80
C PRO A 68 13.82 0.39 -10.03
N ILE A 69 14.85 1.22 -9.83
CA ILE A 69 15.66 1.77 -10.93
C ILE A 69 16.32 0.68 -11.79
N THR A 70 16.55 -0.50 -11.22
CA THR A 70 17.14 -1.67 -11.90
C THR A 70 16.14 -2.41 -12.81
N THR A 71 14.88 -1.97 -12.88
CA THR A 71 13.86 -2.61 -13.71
C THR A 71 14.06 -2.21 -15.18
N VAL A 72 14.33 -3.18 -16.05
CA VAL A 72 14.59 -2.93 -17.48
C VAL A 72 13.45 -2.17 -18.17
N SER A 73 12.19 -2.50 -17.86
CA SER A 73 11.00 -1.88 -18.46
C SER A 73 10.47 -0.68 -17.67
N ARG A 74 11.29 -0.05 -16.81
CA ARG A 74 10.83 1.03 -15.90
C ARG A 74 10.21 2.20 -16.65
N ASP A 75 10.86 2.67 -17.72
CA ASP A 75 10.42 3.86 -18.45
C ASP A 75 9.09 3.63 -19.17
N ASP A 76 8.90 2.45 -19.77
CA ASP A 76 7.63 2.05 -20.41
C ASP A 76 6.49 1.98 -19.39
N LEU A 77 6.77 1.45 -18.20
CA LEU A 77 5.81 1.36 -17.11
C LEU A 77 5.42 2.75 -16.57
N HIS A 78 6.40 3.64 -16.41
CA HIS A 78 6.15 5.01 -16.03
C HIS A 78 5.33 5.75 -17.08
N LYS A 79 5.68 5.61 -18.37
CA LYS A 79 4.91 6.18 -19.48
C LYS A 79 3.47 5.66 -19.49
N HIS A 80 3.27 4.36 -19.28
CA HIS A 80 1.93 3.79 -19.20
C HIS A 80 1.13 4.37 -18.02
N HIS A 81 1.75 4.49 -16.84
CA HIS A 81 1.15 5.10 -15.67
C HIS A 81 0.75 6.57 -15.92
N THR A 82 1.67 7.41 -16.40
CA THR A 82 1.42 8.86 -16.57
C THR A 82 0.47 9.18 -17.72
N THR A 83 0.36 8.30 -18.72
CA THR A 83 -0.67 8.41 -19.76
C THR A 83 -2.08 8.30 -19.18
N GLN A 84 -2.28 7.44 -18.18
CA GLN A 84 -3.58 7.28 -17.51
C GLN A 84 -3.79 8.26 -16.36
N PHE A 85 -2.71 8.70 -15.71
CA PHE A 85 -2.74 9.63 -14.58
C PHE A 85 -1.83 10.84 -14.85
N PRO A 86 -2.25 11.81 -15.69
CA PRO A 86 -1.38 12.93 -16.09
C PRO A 86 -0.97 13.84 -14.94
N LEU A 87 -1.81 13.99 -13.90
CA LEU A 87 -1.46 14.72 -12.67
C LEU A 87 -0.34 14.05 -11.87
N GLU A 88 0.03 12.82 -12.27
CA GLU A 88 1.12 12.06 -11.67
C GLU A 88 2.41 12.07 -12.51
N SER A 89 2.52 12.91 -13.55
CA SER A 89 3.69 12.93 -14.46
C SER A 89 4.97 13.48 -13.86
N GLU A 90 4.87 14.46 -12.96
CA GLU A 90 6.04 15.15 -12.43
C GLU A 90 6.81 14.27 -11.43
N PRO A 91 8.13 14.09 -11.58
CA PRO A 91 8.93 13.37 -10.58
C PRO A 91 8.95 14.11 -9.24
N LEU A 92 8.91 13.35 -8.15
CA LEU A 92 9.16 13.86 -6.81
C LEU A 92 10.65 13.77 -6.47
N ILE A 93 11.09 14.59 -5.51
CA ILE A 93 12.45 14.51 -4.94
C ILE A 93 12.39 13.83 -3.58
N ASP A 94 13.32 12.91 -3.32
CA ASP A 94 13.52 12.31 -1.99
C ASP A 94 14.10 13.37 -1.05
N SER A 95 13.18 14.00 -0.30
CA SER A 95 13.44 15.16 0.54
C SER A 95 13.04 14.94 2.00
N ALA A 96 12.55 13.75 2.34
CA ALA A 96 12.07 13.45 3.68
C ALA A 96 13.24 13.38 4.68
N THR A 97 13.24 14.31 5.64
CA THR A 97 14.23 14.44 6.72
C THR A 97 13.90 13.58 7.94
N THR A 98 12.78 12.85 7.90
CA THR A 98 12.37 11.94 8.95
C THR A 98 11.83 10.62 8.39
N PHE A 99 11.91 9.57 9.18
CA PHE A 99 11.28 8.28 8.94
C PHE A 99 10.77 7.72 10.26
N ASN A 100 9.45 7.48 10.38
CA ASN A 100 8.82 7.06 11.64
C ASN A 100 9.16 7.99 12.82
N ALA A 101 9.04 9.31 12.62
CA ALA A 101 9.47 10.39 13.52
C ALA A 101 10.96 10.43 13.91
N LEU A 102 11.79 9.53 13.39
CA LEU A 102 13.23 9.55 13.63
C LEU A 102 13.93 10.39 12.56
N PRO A 103 14.98 11.16 12.91
CA PRO A 103 15.79 11.88 11.95
C PRO A 103 16.35 10.95 10.87
N ARG A 104 16.29 11.41 9.62
CA ARG A 104 16.84 10.76 8.43
C ARG A 104 17.58 11.82 7.61
N THR A 105 18.70 11.44 7.01
CA THR A 105 19.38 12.27 6.03
C THR A 105 18.90 11.87 4.63
N PRO A 106 18.24 12.77 3.86
CA PRO A 106 17.92 12.50 2.46
C PRO A 106 19.20 12.23 1.64
N PRO A 107 19.10 11.48 0.52
CA PRO A 107 20.25 11.22 -0.34
C PRO A 107 20.92 12.51 -0.86
N SER A 108 22.25 12.48 -0.97
CA SER A 108 23.05 13.52 -1.62
C SER A 108 23.95 12.86 -2.69
N PRO A 109 23.78 13.17 -3.98
CA PRO A 109 22.86 14.17 -4.55
C PRO A 109 21.38 13.77 -4.44
N PRO A 110 20.42 14.73 -4.51
CA PRO A 110 19.00 14.45 -4.45
C PRO A 110 18.56 13.48 -5.55
N HIS A 111 17.79 12.46 -5.18
CA HIS A 111 17.24 11.48 -6.11
C HIS A 111 15.81 11.84 -6.50
N SER A 112 15.52 11.88 -7.80
CA SER A 112 14.16 12.02 -8.32
C SER A 112 13.53 10.66 -8.60
N PHE A 113 12.22 10.54 -8.33
CA PHE A 113 11.48 9.30 -8.51
C PHE A 113 10.03 9.58 -8.93
N LEU A 114 9.40 8.58 -9.55
CA LEU A 114 8.01 8.64 -9.93
C LEU A 114 7.21 7.64 -9.08
N PRO A 115 6.37 8.10 -8.13
CA PRO A 115 5.56 7.20 -7.33
C PRO A 115 4.42 6.61 -8.17
N ILE A 116 4.23 5.30 -8.07
CA ILE A 116 3.12 4.56 -8.71
C ILE A 116 2.04 4.18 -7.69
N GLY A 117 2.19 4.62 -6.45
CA GLY A 117 1.32 4.28 -5.34
C GLY A 117 1.88 4.70 -4.00
N HIS A 118 1.18 4.36 -2.93
CA HIS A 118 1.57 4.63 -1.56
C HIS A 118 1.14 3.51 -0.61
N ILE A 119 1.75 3.46 0.57
CA ILE A 119 1.42 2.56 1.67
C ILE A 119 1.84 3.22 2.99
N ALA A 120 1.18 2.89 4.10
CA ALA A 120 1.53 3.40 5.41
C ALA A 120 1.61 2.30 6.47
N LEU A 121 2.39 2.58 7.51
CA LEU A 121 2.36 1.88 8.80
C LEU A 121 1.83 2.84 9.87
N GLU A 122 0.83 2.43 10.63
CA GLU A 122 0.27 3.20 11.73
C GLU A 122 0.58 2.52 13.06
N VAL A 123 1.07 3.30 14.03
CA VAL A 123 1.34 2.81 15.38
C VAL A 123 0.03 2.37 16.03
N GLN A 124 0.00 1.20 16.64
CA GLN A 124 -1.12 0.75 17.46
C GLN A 124 -0.78 0.90 18.95
N PRO A 125 -1.77 0.91 19.86
CA PRO A 125 -1.51 1.08 21.30
C PRO A 125 -0.55 0.04 21.90
N SER A 126 -0.40 -1.13 21.27
CA SER A 126 0.63 -2.10 21.62
C SER A 126 1.96 -1.73 20.96
N SER A 127 3.01 -1.57 21.76
CA SER A 127 4.34 -1.07 21.36
C SER A 127 5.08 -1.87 20.26
N SER A 128 4.55 -3.04 19.87
CA SER A 128 5.12 -3.88 18.80
C SER A 128 4.11 -4.23 17.71
N THR A 129 2.96 -3.57 17.68
CA THR A 129 1.90 -3.79 16.71
C THR A 129 1.74 -2.56 15.82
N TYR A 130 1.74 -2.79 14.51
CA TYR A 130 1.51 -1.75 13.51
C TYR A 130 0.37 -2.14 12.60
N LYS A 131 -0.43 -1.18 12.16
CA LYS A 131 -1.45 -1.38 11.14
C LYS A 131 -0.89 -0.97 9.78
N ILE A 132 -0.89 -1.87 8.81
CA ILE A 132 -0.71 -1.52 7.41
C ILE A 132 -1.99 -0.85 6.94
N SER A 133 -1.87 0.35 6.38
CA SER A 133 -2.99 1.10 5.84
C SER A 133 -2.64 1.76 4.51
N GLY A 134 -3.67 2.21 3.80
CA GLY A 134 -3.49 3.01 2.60
C GLY A 134 -2.71 2.34 1.47
N LEU A 135 -2.67 1.00 1.38
CA LEU A 135 -2.05 0.34 0.24
C LEU A 135 -2.83 0.70 -1.04
N TYR A 136 -2.21 1.52 -1.87
CA TYR A 136 -2.68 1.90 -3.18
C TYR A 136 -1.60 1.64 -4.22
N ILE A 137 -1.97 0.93 -5.28
CA ILE A 137 -1.19 0.81 -6.52
C ILE A 137 -2.05 1.40 -7.62
N SER A 138 -1.45 2.29 -8.43
CA SER A 138 -2.06 2.86 -9.62
C SER A 138 -2.76 1.80 -10.46
N GLY A 139 -3.98 2.10 -10.95
CA GLY A 139 -4.77 1.20 -11.78
C GLY A 139 -4.00 0.66 -12.98
N ALA A 140 -3.23 1.53 -13.64
CA ALA A 140 -2.34 1.22 -14.77
C ALA A 140 -1.31 0.13 -14.46
N MET A 141 -0.97 -0.04 -13.17
CA MET A 141 0.13 -0.87 -12.69
C MET A 141 -0.36 -2.13 -11.98
N ARG A 142 -1.67 -2.37 -11.92
CA ARG A 142 -2.26 -3.55 -11.29
C ARG A 142 -2.00 -4.82 -12.11
N SER A 143 -2.12 -5.97 -11.45
CA SER A 143 -1.88 -7.30 -12.06
C SER A 143 -0.45 -7.55 -12.55
N LEU A 144 0.49 -6.64 -12.26
CA LEU A 144 1.91 -6.84 -12.53
C LEU A 144 2.68 -7.50 -11.38
N GLY A 145 2.03 -7.75 -10.24
CA GLY A 145 2.67 -8.30 -9.04
C GLY A 145 3.24 -7.25 -8.08
N LEU A 146 3.09 -5.95 -8.39
CA LEU A 146 3.60 -4.85 -7.57
C LEU A 146 2.97 -4.82 -6.16
N GLY A 147 1.67 -5.08 -6.02
CA GLY A 147 1.05 -5.17 -4.69
C GLY A 147 1.66 -6.26 -3.80
N ARG A 148 2.03 -7.42 -4.39
CA ARG A 148 2.73 -8.50 -3.67
C ARG A 148 4.12 -8.03 -3.25
N ALA A 149 4.88 -7.45 -4.18
CA ALA A 149 6.22 -6.94 -3.90
C ALA A 149 6.21 -5.82 -2.85
N THR A 150 5.23 -4.92 -2.87
CA THR A 150 5.03 -3.89 -1.84
C THR A 150 4.79 -4.52 -0.47
N MET A 151 3.88 -5.49 -0.38
CA MET A 151 3.58 -6.13 0.90
C MET A 151 4.78 -6.92 1.43
N ASP A 152 5.55 -7.61 0.56
CA ASP A 152 6.78 -8.29 0.98
C ASP A 152 7.81 -7.27 1.51
N THR A 153 7.95 -6.12 0.84
CA THR A 153 8.91 -5.07 1.21
C THR A 153 8.52 -4.36 2.51
N ILE A 154 7.25 -3.98 2.68
CA ILE A 154 6.77 -3.29 3.89
C ILE A 154 6.80 -4.21 5.12
N GLU A 155 6.51 -5.50 4.95
CA GLU A 155 6.55 -6.47 6.06
C GLU A 155 7.98 -6.63 6.58
N ALA A 156 8.96 -6.75 5.68
CA ALA A 156 10.38 -6.82 6.03
C ALA A 156 10.91 -5.52 6.63
N LEU A 157 10.49 -4.37 6.10
CA LEU A 157 10.80 -3.05 6.66
C LEU A 157 10.26 -2.92 8.09
N ALA A 158 8.99 -3.30 8.29
CA ALA A 158 8.33 -3.18 9.58
C ALA A 158 8.97 -4.06 10.66
N SER A 159 9.42 -5.27 10.32
CA SER A 159 10.10 -6.16 11.28
C SER A 159 11.53 -5.71 11.64
N SER A 160 12.10 -4.77 10.90
CA SER A 160 13.47 -4.30 11.09
C SER A 160 13.52 -3.01 11.94
N PRO A 161 14.64 -2.72 12.63
CA PRO A 161 14.86 -1.41 13.23
C PRO A 161 14.76 -0.30 12.17
N PRO A 162 14.19 0.88 12.52
CA PRO A 162 13.75 1.29 13.85
C PRO A 162 12.34 0.85 14.25
N ILE A 163 11.55 0.24 13.35
CA ILE A 163 10.13 -0.08 13.60
C ILE A 163 9.99 -1.31 14.51
N SER A 164 10.73 -2.39 14.23
CA SER A 164 10.78 -3.61 15.04
C SER A 164 9.40 -4.17 15.41
N ALA A 165 8.45 -4.11 14.47
CA ALA A 165 7.12 -4.67 14.63
C ALA A 165 7.21 -6.19 14.84
N ARG A 166 6.39 -6.71 15.75
CA ARG A 166 6.17 -8.17 15.94
C ARG A 166 4.84 -8.63 15.34
N LYS A 167 3.92 -7.69 15.14
CA LYS A 167 2.57 -7.95 14.64
C LYS A 167 2.16 -6.85 13.68
N LEU A 168 1.59 -7.27 12.55
CA LEU A 168 0.99 -6.40 11.56
C LEU A 168 -0.51 -6.64 11.51
N LEU A 169 -1.29 -5.56 11.54
CA LEU A 169 -2.73 -5.54 11.34
C LEU A 169 -3.05 -4.94 9.98
N LEU A 170 -4.17 -5.32 9.39
CA LEU A 170 -4.75 -4.60 8.26
C LEU A 170 -6.27 -4.68 8.30
N GLU A 171 -6.89 -3.78 7.58
CA GLU A 171 -8.32 -3.73 7.36
C GLU A 171 -8.65 -4.12 5.92
N VAL A 172 -9.65 -4.98 5.75
CA VAL A 172 -10.12 -5.39 4.44
C VAL A 172 -11.64 -5.52 4.42
N ILE A 173 -12.27 -5.12 3.32
CA ILE A 173 -13.70 -5.37 3.12
C ILE A 173 -13.90 -6.88 2.95
N ALA A 174 -14.83 -7.47 3.73
CA ALA A 174 -15.17 -8.88 3.64
C ALA A 174 -15.60 -9.28 2.22
N ASN A 175 -15.33 -10.54 1.85
CA ASN A 175 -15.71 -11.11 0.56
C ASN A 175 -17.20 -10.93 0.29
N GLU A 176 -18.06 -11.17 1.29
CA GLU A 176 -19.51 -11.10 1.14
C GLU A 176 -20.12 -10.17 2.19
N TYR A 177 -20.98 -9.27 1.72
CA TYR A 177 -21.77 -8.36 2.56
C TYR A 177 -23.03 -7.89 1.81
N PRO A 178 -24.14 -7.60 2.53
CA PRO A 178 -25.34 -7.06 1.92
C PRO A 178 -25.07 -5.78 1.11
N GLY A 179 -25.60 -5.70 -0.12
CA GLY A 179 -25.39 -4.55 -1.02
C GLY A 179 -24.03 -4.51 -1.73
N LYS A 180 -23.21 -5.57 -1.64
CA LYS A 180 -21.92 -5.66 -2.37
C LYS A 180 -22.09 -5.42 -3.87
N GLU A 181 -23.06 -6.09 -4.49
CA GLU A 181 -23.25 -6.01 -5.94
C GLU A 181 -23.70 -4.61 -6.36
N GLU A 182 -24.66 -4.03 -5.64
CA GLU A 182 -25.16 -2.67 -5.84
C GLU A 182 -24.02 -1.64 -5.70
N ARG A 183 -23.19 -1.78 -4.67
CA ARG A 183 -21.99 -0.94 -4.47
C ARG A 183 -20.98 -1.11 -5.60
N ASN A 184 -20.72 -2.34 -6.04
CA ASN A 184 -19.78 -2.60 -7.13
C ASN A 184 -20.26 -1.97 -8.44
N VAL A 185 -21.55 -2.05 -8.74
CA VAL A 185 -22.17 -1.38 -9.89
C VAL A 185 -22.05 0.14 -9.77
N ALA A 186 -22.44 0.72 -8.63
CA ALA A 186 -22.41 2.16 -8.41
C ALA A 186 -20.99 2.75 -8.52
N LEU A 187 -20.00 2.03 -8.00
CA LEU A 187 -18.58 2.45 -8.00
C LEU A 187 -17.81 1.96 -9.24
N LYS A 188 -18.48 1.29 -10.19
CA LYS A 188 -17.86 0.68 -11.38
C LYS A 188 -16.63 -0.17 -11.03
N ILE A 189 -16.72 -0.94 -9.95
CA ILE A 189 -15.62 -1.80 -9.49
C ILE A 189 -15.48 -2.95 -10.47
N GLU A 190 -14.33 -3.03 -11.13
CA GLU A 190 -13.98 -4.17 -11.97
C GLU A 190 -13.80 -5.43 -11.12
N LYS A 191 -14.40 -6.52 -11.57
CA LYS A 191 -14.29 -7.83 -10.92
C LYS A 191 -12.84 -8.30 -10.97
N GLN A 192 -12.25 -8.46 -9.79
CA GLN A 192 -10.89 -8.98 -9.66
C GLN A 192 -10.89 -10.52 -9.67
N PRO A 193 -9.85 -11.18 -10.18
CA PRO A 193 -9.75 -12.64 -10.16
C PRO A 193 -9.69 -13.25 -8.75
N VAL A 194 -9.24 -12.47 -7.77
CA VAL A 194 -9.13 -12.87 -6.36
C VAL A 194 -9.63 -11.70 -5.51
N GLU A 195 -10.53 -11.99 -4.58
CA GLU A 195 -11.01 -11.01 -3.62
C GLU A 195 -9.89 -10.58 -2.66
N ARG A 196 -9.94 -9.33 -2.17
CA ARG A 196 -8.85 -8.77 -1.35
C ARG A 196 -8.61 -9.54 -0.05
N GLN A 197 -9.67 -9.97 0.63
CA GLN A 197 -9.57 -10.77 1.85
C GLN A 197 -8.84 -12.09 1.57
N ASP A 198 -9.20 -12.79 0.48
CA ASP A 198 -8.54 -14.04 0.10
C ASP A 198 -7.08 -13.81 -0.30
N TRP A 199 -6.79 -12.69 -0.95
CA TRP A 199 -5.42 -12.32 -1.30
C TRP A 199 -4.55 -12.12 -0.05
N TYR A 200 -5.04 -11.43 0.98
CA TYR A 200 -4.33 -11.30 2.25
C TYR A 200 -4.24 -12.63 3.01
N ALA A 201 -5.28 -13.46 2.97
CA ALA A 201 -5.26 -14.79 3.60
C ALA A 201 -4.15 -15.68 3.01
N ARG A 202 -3.96 -15.67 1.68
CA ARG A 202 -2.86 -16.37 1.00
C ARG A 202 -1.47 -15.87 1.40
N ARG A 203 -1.37 -14.65 1.93
CA ARG A 203 -0.15 -14.06 2.50
C ARG A 203 0.04 -14.36 3.98
N GLY A 204 -0.81 -15.22 4.57
CA GLY A 204 -0.72 -15.64 5.97
C GLY A 204 -1.41 -14.72 6.96
N TYR A 205 -2.15 -13.69 6.50
CA TYR A 205 -3.00 -12.89 7.39
C TYR A 205 -4.22 -13.70 7.83
N ARG A 206 -4.62 -13.57 9.10
CA ARG A 206 -5.77 -14.27 9.67
C ARG A 206 -6.76 -13.27 10.25
N ILE A 207 -8.05 -13.51 10.10
CA ILE A 207 -9.09 -12.65 10.66
C ILE A 207 -9.03 -12.72 12.19
N VAL A 208 -9.02 -11.57 12.84
CA VAL A 208 -8.99 -11.42 14.31
C VAL A 208 -10.12 -10.56 14.87
N GLY A 209 -10.93 -9.94 14.01
CA GLY A 209 -12.12 -9.22 14.44
C GLY A 209 -12.90 -8.58 13.30
N MET A 210 -14.08 -8.07 13.66
CA MET A 210 -14.93 -7.19 12.85
C MET A 210 -15.36 -6.04 13.76
N LYS A 211 -15.10 -4.77 13.40
CA LYS A 211 -15.52 -3.60 14.20
C LYS A 211 -15.84 -2.41 13.32
N ASP A 212 -16.81 -1.58 13.73
CA ASP A 212 -16.89 -0.16 13.35
C ASP A 212 -16.10 0.72 14.33
N GLU A 213 -16.06 2.04 14.08
CA GLU A 213 -15.31 3.04 14.87
C GLU A 213 -15.79 3.18 16.32
N GLU A 214 -16.99 2.69 16.65
CA GLU A 214 -17.54 2.62 18.02
C GLU A 214 -17.55 1.19 18.60
N GLY A 215 -16.94 0.22 17.91
CA GLY A 215 -16.90 -1.19 18.34
C GLY A 215 -18.19 -1.99 18.13
N ARG A 216 -19.15 -1.47 17.37
CA ARG A 216 -20.39 -2.15 16.98
C ARG A 216 -20.20 -2.91 15.66
N VAL A 217 -21.05 -3.91 15.41
CA VAL A 217 -20.96 -4.81 14.25
C VAL A 217 -22.10 -4.50 13.29
N TRP A 218 -21.77 -3.99 12.09
CA TRP A 218 -22.76 -3.68 11.03
C TRP A 218 -22.38 -4.26 9.65
N THR A 219 -23.37 -4.26 8.75
CA THR A 219 -23.47 -5.00 7.47
C THR A 219 -22.60 -4.51 6.31
N ALA A 220 -21.51 -3.79 6.57
CA ALA A 220 -20.35 -3.72 5.68
C ALA A 220 -19.11 -4.05 6.52
N ARG A 221 -18.77 -5.34 6.57
CA ARG A 221 -17.84 -5.90 7.56
C ARG A 221 -16.40 -5.65 7.17
N CYS A 222 -15.84 -4.52 7.61
CA CYS A 222 -14.39 -4.35 7.63
C CYS A 222 -13.79 -5.42 8.56
N LEU A 223 -12.96 -6.29 8.02
CA LEU A 223 -12.27 -7.35 8.74
C LEU A 223 -10.90 -6.85 9.16
N PHE A 224 -10.58 -7.04 10.43
CA PHE A 224 -9.24 -6.88 10.94
C PHE A 224 -8.51 -8.20 10.72
N MET A 225 -7.41 -8.16 9.98
CA MET A 225 -6.55 -9.33 9.81
C MET A 225 -5.19 -9.06 10.43
N GLU A 226 -4.60 -10.08 11.07
CA GLU A 226 -3.28 -9.98 11.65
C GLU A 226 -2.29 -10.98 11.05
N ARG A 227 -1.01 -10.62 11.12
CA ARG A 227 0.12 -11.51 10.85
C ARG A 227 1.25 -11.24 11.83
N VAL A 228 1.86 -12.30 12.35
CA VAL A 228 3.10 -12.20 13.14
C VAL A 228 4.29 -12.07 12.19
N VAL A 229 5.17 -11.12 12.49
CA VAL A 229 6.39 -10.83 11.72
C VAL A 229 7.59 -10.81 12.67
N GLY A 230 8.77 -11.17 12.17
CA GLY A 230 9.96 -11.41 12.98
C GLY A 230 10.69 -12.66 12.52
#